data_AF-A0A1I4BUS5-F1
#
_entry.id   AF-A0A1I4BUS5-F1
#
_cell.length_a   1.000
_cell.length_b   1.000
_cell.length_c   1.000
_cell.angle_alpha   90.00
_cell.angle_beta   90.00
_cell.angle_gamma   90.00
#
_symmetry.space_group_name_H-M   'P 1'
#
loop_
_entity.id
_entity.type
_entity.pdbx_description
1 polymer ?
#
loop_
_entity_poly.entity_id
_entity_poly.type
_entity_poly.pdbx_seq_one_letter_code
_entity_poly.pdbx_strand_id
1 'polypeptide(L)'
;MRRATFAYRLLAGVLATGIAGPALAQACVQPAERSAFEVRALQSQLMVTALTCSRDQDYNAFVNKFRRELGTAYSSIEGHFRRTASGNFARARDGFITQLANDHSQDGLRQGTAFCPNSVALFQVALAQSDLNSLATLASDRNILNPMIAPACPERATPARNRPAATTRAAAQSR
;
A
#
# COMPACT_ATOMS: atom_id res chain seq x y z
N MET A 1 -30.09 -55.00 -42.84
CA MET A 1 -30.66 -54.93 -41.48
C MET A 1 -29.69 -55.55 -40.49
N ARG A 2 -29.19 -54.78 -39.53
CA ARG A 2 -28.74 -55.23 -38.19
C ARG A 2 -28.39 -53.99 -37.37
N ARG A 3 -29.24 -53.70 -36.40
CA ARG A 3 -29.09 -52.63 -35.40
C ARG A 3 -28.18 -53.14 -34.30
N ALA A 4 -27.21 -52.34 -33.87
CA ALA A 4 -26.49 -52.53 -32.62
C ALA A 4 -26.39 -51.18 -31.91
N THR A 5 -27.37 -50.91 -31.06
CA THR A 5 -27.35 -49.83 -30.07
C THR A 5 -26.41 -50.20 -28.94
N PHE A 6 -25.25 -49.53 -28.86
CA PHE A 6 -24.40 -49.54 -27.68
C PHE A 6 -24.60 -48.24 -26.91
N ALA A 7 -25.29 -48.36 -25.77
CA ALA A 7 -25.31 -47.35 -24.75
C ALA A 7 -23.98 -47.40 -23.99
N TYR A 8 -23.24 -46.30 -23.97
CA TYR A 8 -22.14 -46.13 -23.03
C TYR A 8 -22.26 -44.75 -22.39
N ARG A 9 -22.72 -44.74 -21.14
CA ARG A 9 -22.64 -43.57 -20.26
C ARG A 9 -21.20 -43.47 -19.77
N LEU A 10 -20.46 -42.49 -20.28
CA LEU A 10 -19.23 -42.03 -19.63
C LEU A 10 -19.45 -40.65 -19.05
N LEU A 11 -19.54 -40.62 -17.72
CA LEU A 11 -19.27 -39.47 -16.89
C LEU A 11 -17.79 -39.08 -17.07
N ALA A 12 -17.52 -38.00 -17.79
CA ALA A 12 -16.21 -37.35 -17.77
C ALA A 12 -16.26 -36.19 -16.76
N GLY A 13 -15.79 -36.46 -15.55
CA GLY A 13 -15.57 -35.43 -14.54
C GLY A 13 -14.43 -34.51 -14.98
N VAL A 14 -14.72 -33.21 -15.12
CA VAL A 14 -13.72 -32.17 -15.33
C VAL A 14 -12.97 -31.96 -14.01
N LEU A 15 -11.81 -32.61 -13.86
CA LEU A 15 -10.83 -32.27 -12.83
C LEU A 15 -10.07 -31.03 -13.29
N ALA A 16 -10.59 -29.86 -12.92
CA ALA A 16 -9.83 -28.61 -13.00
C ALA A 16 -8.74 -28.63 -11.92
N THR A 17 -7.57 -29.14 -12.26
CA THR A 17 -6.37 -29.00 -11.43
C THR A 17 -5.97 -27.52 -11.42
N GLY A 18 -6.30 -26.81 -10.34
CA GLY A 18 -5.78 -25.47 -10.09
C GLY A 18 -4.27 -25.53 -9.95
N ILE A 19 -3.56 -25.00 -10.94
CA ILE A 19 -2.11 -24.85 -10.89
C ILE A 19 -1.83 -23.71 -9.91
N ALA A 20 -1.54 -24.04 -8.66
CA ALA A 20 -0.93 -23.10 -7.72
C ALA A 20 0.51 -22.89 -8.18
N GLY A 21 0.72 -21.94 -9.10
CA GLY A 21 2.05 -21.49 -9.49
C GLY A 21 2.78 -20.94 -8.26
N PRO A 22 4.12 -21.04 -8.21
CA PRO A 22 4.89 -20.48 -7.12
C PRO A 22 4.59 -18.98 -7.05
N ALA A 23 4.27 -18.49 -5.85
CA ALA A 23 4.16 -17.06 -5.59
C ALA A 23 5.55 -16.46 -5.79
N LEU A 24 5.88 -16.10 -7.04
CA LEU A 24 6.89 -15.09 -7.30
C LEU A 24 6.51 -13.93 -6.40
N ALA A 25 7.44 -13.47 -5.56
CA ALA A 25 7.24 -12.29 -4.74
C ALA A 25 6.95 -11.12 -5.69
N GLN A 26 5.67 -10.93 -6.03
CA GLN A 26 5.23 -9.74 -6.74
C GLN A 26 5.66 -8.58 -5.85
N ALA A 27 6.47 -7.68 -6.39
CA ALA A 27 6.82 -6.43 -5.73
C ALA A 27 5.54 -5.59 -5.63
N CYS A 28 4.73 -5.92 -4.65
CA CYS A 28 3.46 -5.31 -4.35
C CYS A 28 3.55 -4.60 -3.01
N VAL A 29 2.67 -3.62 -2.82
CA VAL A 29 2.60 -2.78 -1.63
C VAL A 29 1.44 -3.23 -0.78
N GLN A 30 1.71 -3.52 0.48
CA GLN A 30 0.67 -3.81 1.47
C GLN A 30 -0.05 -2.51 1.88
N PRO A 31 -1.29 -2.56 2.37
CA PRO A 31 -2.03 -1.36 2.75
C PRO A 31 -1.28 -0.47 3.77
N ALA A 32 -0.64 -1.06 4.78
CA ALA A 32 0.16 -0.30 5.75
C ALA A 32 1.40 0.34 5.13
N GLU A 33 2.05 -0.35 4.19
CA GLU A 33 3.19 0.19 3.43
C GLU A 33 2.75 1.34 2.54
N ARG A 34 1.55 1.27 1.95
CA ARG A 34 0.97 2.35 1.13
C ARG A 34 0.88 3.63 1.94
N SER A 35 0.25 3.58 3.10
CA SER A 35 0.14 4.73 4.00
C SER A 35 1.52 5.27 4.40
N ALA A 36 2.50 4.38 4.62
CA ALA A 36 3.86 4.79 4.94
C ALA A 36 4.54 5.55 3.78
N PHE A 37 4.38 5.08 2.54
CA PHE A 37 4.88 5.79 1.36
C PHE A 37 4.22 7.17 1.21
N GLU A 38 2.91 7.27 1.42
CA GLU A 38 2.18 8.55 1.39
C GLU A 38 2.68 9.54 2.46
N VAL A 39 2.88 9.07 3.69
CA VAL A 39 3.42 9.92 4.77
C VAL A 39 4.85 10.37 4.47
N ARG A 40 5.68 9.51 3.86
CA ARG A 40 7.04 9.87 3.45
C ARG A 40 7.04 10.89 2.31
N ALA A 41 6.11 10.78 1.37
CA ALA A 41 5.88 11.77 0.32
C ALA A 41 5.51 13.13 0.91
N LEU A 42 4.53 13.19 1.82
CA LEU A 42 4.17 14.40 2.53
C LEU A 42 5.36 15.02 3.28
N GLN A 43 6.13 14.21 4.01
CA GLN A 43 7.33 14.69 4.71
C GLN A 43 8.33 15.32 3.74
N SER A 44 8.57 14.69 2.58
CA SER A 44 9.52 15.18 1.58
C SER A 44 9.04 16.50 0.94
N GLN A 45 7.75 16.61 0.59
CA GLN A 45 7.15 17.85 0.12
C GLN A 45 7.31 18.99 1.13
N LEU A 46 7.01 18.72 2.41
CA LEU A 46 7.15 19.72 3.47
C LEU A 46 8.61 20.13 3.70
N MET A 47 9.55 19.19 3.60
CA MET A 47 10.98 19.49 3.68
C MET A 47 11.43 20.41 2.56
N VAL A 48 11.08 20.12 1.30
CA VAL A 48 11.39 20.99 0.16
C VAL A 48 10.74 22.35 0.33
N THR A 49 9.46 22.39 0.76
CA THR A 49 8.76 23.64 1.04
C THR A 49 9.49 24.48 2.09
N ALA A 50 9.99 23.87 3.16
CA ALA A 50 10.77 24.57 4.17
C ALA A 50 12.07 25.13 3.63
N LEU A 51 12.83 24.34 2.86
CA LEU A 51 14.10 24.75 2.29
C LEU A 51 13.94 25.90 1.28
N THR A 52 12.91 25.85 0.41
CA THR A 52 12.71 26.87 -0.61
C THR A 52 12.07 28.15 -0.03
N CYS A 53 11.19 28.03 0.95
CA CYS A 53 10.38 29.15 1.46
C CYS A 53 10.79 29.64 2.86
N SER A 54 11.95 29.19 3.37
CA SER A 54 12.48 29.52 4.69
C SER A 54 11.50 29.22 5.84
N ARG A 55 10.90 28.02 5.81
CA ARG A 55 9.91 27.54 6.81
C ARG A 55 10.46 26.45 7.72
N ASP A 56 11.73 26.57 8.12
CA ASP A 56 12.40 25.58 8.97
C ASP A 56 11.67 25.34 10.30
N GLN A 57 11.10 26.39 10.89
CA GLN A 57 10.34 26.29 12.14
C GLN A 57 9.07 25.45 11.97
N ASP A 58 8.33 25.63 10.88
CA ASP A 58 7.11 24.86 10.60
C ASP A 58 7.43 23.39 10.34
N TYR A 59 8.52 23.11 9.63
CA TYR A 59 9.00 21.74 9.41
C TYR A 59 9.45 21.08 10.71
N ASN A 60 10.20 21.79 11.56
CA ASN A 60 10.61 21.28 12.85
C ASN A 60 9.40 21.01 13.76
N ALA A 61 8.39 21.88 13.76
CA ALA A 61 7.14 21.63 14.48
C ALA A 61 6.43 20.36 13.99
N PHE A 62 6.34 20.17 12.67
CA PHE A 62 5.78 18.98 12.06
C PHE A 62 6.54 17.71 12.47
N VAL A 63 7.87 17.70 12.30
CA VAL A 63 8.71 16.54 12.65
C VAL A 63 8.64 16.23 14.14
N ASN A 64 8.64 17.25 15.00
CA ASN A 64 8.55 17.05 16.45
C ASN A 64 7.21 16.46 16.87
N LYS A 65 6.10 16.96 16.29
CA LYS A 65 4.75 16.43 16.58
C LYS A 65 4.60 14.99 16.14
N PHE A 66 5.03 14.66 14.93
CA PHE A 66 4.77 13.36 14.29
C PHE A 66 5.98 12.41 14.26
N ARG A 67 6.97 12.63 15.13
CA ARG A 67 8.23 11.86 15.14
C ARG A 67 7.98 10.34 15.18
N ARG A 68 6.97 9.89 15.91
CA ARG A 68 6.61 8.47 16.04
C ARG A 68 6.05 7.92 14.73
N GLU A 69 5.13 8.65 14.12
CA GLU A 69 4.46 8.29 12.86
C GLU A 69 5.46 8.28 11.71
N LEU A 70 6.34 9.29 11.64
CA LEU A 70 7.43 9.37 10.66
C LEU A 70 8.41 8.20 10.80
N GLY A 71 8.78 7.84 12.04
CA GLY A 71 9.61 6.67 12.31
C GLY A 71 8.92 5.35 11.90
N THR A 72 7.64 5.21 12.21
CA THR A 72 6.82 4.04 11.84
C THR A 72 6.71 3.89 10.32
N ALA A 73 6.45 4.99 9.62
CA ALA A 73 6.42 5.01 8.16
C ALA A 73 7.78 4.59 7.56
N TYR A 74 8.88 5.13 8.08
CA TYR A 74 10.22 4.76 7.63
C TYR A 74 10.51 3.27 7.83
N SER A 75 10.20 2.70 9.00
CA SER A 75 10.38 1.27 9.26
C SER A 75 9.50 0.39 8.35
N SER A 76 8.28 0.83 8.03
CA SER A 76 7.41 0.13 7.09
C SER A 76 7.96 0.13 5.67
N ILE A 77 8.49 1.27 5.19
CA ILE A 77 9.17 1.38 3.90
C ILE A 77 10.42 0.49 3.87
N GLU A 78 11.21 0.47 4.94
CA GLU A 78 12.35 -0.45 5.05
C GLU A 78 11.91 -1.91 4.97
N GLY A 79 10.83 -2.29 5.66
CA GLY A 79 10.24 -3.62 5.58
C GLY A 79 9.80 -3.99 4.16
N HIS A 80 9.21 -3.04 3.43
CA HIS A 80 8.87 -3.22 2.01
C HIS A 80 10.12 -3.56 1.20
N PHE A 81 11.16 -2.71 1.22
CA PHE A 81 12.36 -2.94 0.43
C PHE A 81 13.13 -4.19 0.84
N ARG A 82 13.14 -4.55 2.13
CA ARG A 82 13.70 -5.84 2.60
C ARG A 82 13.01 -7.04 1.96
N ARG A 83 11.71 -6.93 1.70
CA ARG A 83 10.88 -7.99 1.14
C ARG A 83 10.92 -8.02 -0.39
N THR A 84 11.03 -6.88 -1.04
CA THR A 84 10.84 -6.75 -2.50
C THR A 84 12.12 -6.51 -3.28
N ALA A 85 13.18 -5.98 -2.67
CA ALA A 85 14.44 -5.76 -3.37
C ALA A 85 15.21 -7.08 -3.55
N SER A 86 15.72 -7.34 -4.76
CA SER A 86 16.52 -8.52 -5.09
C SER A 86 17.99 -8.44 -4.65
N GLY A 87 18.38 -7.36 -3.96
CA GLY A 87 19.76 -7.07 -3.62
C GLY A 87 19.87 -6.18 -2.39
N ASN A 88 20.74 -5.17 -2.44
CA ASN A 88 20.92 -4.25 -1.32
C ASN A 88 19.66 -3.39 -1.11
N PHE A 89 18.78 -3.82 -0.20
CA PHE A 89 17.53 -3.14 0.12
C PHE A 89 17.75 -1.71 0.63
N ALA A 90 18.85 -1.44 1.33
CA ALA A 90 19.17 -0.10 1.82
C ALA A 90 19.43 0.84 0.64
N ARG A 91 20.20 0.40 -0.36
CA ARG A 91 20.41 1.17 -1.60
C ARG A 91 19.10 1.43 -2.35
N ALA A 92 18.21 0.43 -2.44
CA ALA A 92 16.90 0.59 -3.08
C ALA A 92 16.04 1.63 -2.35
N ARG A 93 15.98 1.55 -1.01
CA ARG A 93 15.27 2.50 -0.15
C ARG A 93 15.84 3.91 -0.26
N ASP A 94 17.15 4.06 -0.17
CA ASP A 94 17.81 5.37 -0.20
C ASP A 94 17.66 6.00 -1.60
N GLY A 95 17.69 5.19 -2.65
CA GLY A 95 17.36 5.59 -4.02
C GLY A 95 15.93 6.12 -4.14
N PHE A 96 14.95 5.43 -3.56
CA PHE A 96 13.56 5.90 -3.50
C PHE A 96 13.44 7.25 -2.75
N ILE A 97 14.04 7.38 -1.57
CA ILE A 97 14.01 8.63 -0.78
C ILE A 97 14.63 9.78 -1.57
N THR A 98 15.76 9.52 -2.23
CA THR A 98 16.45 10.52 -3.07
C THR A 98 15.60 10.92 -4.26
N GLN A 99 15.00 9.95 -4.97
CA GLN A 99 14.12 10.21 -6.10
C GLN A 99 12.92 11.07 -5.69
N LEU A 100 12.28 10.73 -4.57
CA LEU A 100 11.16 11.48 -4.02
C LEU A 100 11.53 12.95 -3.75
N ALA A 101 12.67 13.19 -3.06
CA ALA A 101 13.14 14.56 -2.80
C ALA A 101 13.41 15.33 -4.10
N ASN A 102 14.06 14.69 -5.08
CA ASN A 102 14.34 15.29 -6.38
C ASN A 102 13.06 15.62 -7.16
N ASP A 103 12.05 14.75 -7.11
CA ASP A 103 10.77 14.98 -7.79
C ASP A 103 10.03 16.18 -7.21
N HIS A 104 10.00 16.31 -5.87
CA HIS A 104 9.43 17.48 -5.20
C HIS A 104 10.22 18.77 -5.46
N SER A 105 11.56 18.72 -5.44
CA SER A 105 12.38 19.87 -5.79
C SER A 105 12.14 20.32 -7.23
N GLN A 106 12.10 19.39 -8.18
CA GLN A 106 11.78 19.70 -9.58
C GLN A 106 10.36 20.26 -9.74
N ASP A 107 9.40 19.76 -8.97
CA ASP A 107 8.05 20.30 -8.97
C ASP A 107 7.99 21.74 -8.46
N GLY A 108 8.67 22.02 -7.35
CA GLY A 108 8.79 23.39 -6.85
C GLY A 108 9.47 24.33 -7.83
N LEU A 109 10.54 23.88 -8.50
CA LEU A 109 11.21 24.64 -9.56
C LEU A 109 10.27 24.92 -10.74
N ARG A 110 9.47 23.93 -11.17
CA ARG A 110 8.47 24.09 -12.24
C ARG A 110 7.39 25.11 -11.88
N GLN A 111 7.01 25.21 -10.61
CA GLN A 111 6.05 26.22 -10.12
C GLN A 111 6.65 27.62 -9.99
N GLY A 112 7.98 27.74 -9.86
CA GLY A 112 8.68 29.03 -9.77
C GLY A 112 8.19 29.89 -8.61
N THR A 113 7.88 31.16 -8.89
CA THR A 113 7.42 32.12 -7.86
C THR A 113 6.07 31.77 -7.23
N ALA A 114 5.27 30.92 -7.88
CA ALA A 114 3.99 30.46 -7.36
C ALA A 114 4.14 29.36 -6.28
N PHE A 115 5.32 28.74 -6.16
CA PHE A 115 5.51 27.60 -5.27
C PHE A 115 5.21 27.92 -3.80
N CYS A 116 5.84 28.97 -3.26
CA CYS A 116 5.69 29.32 -1.85
C CYS A 116 4.27 29.75 -1.43
N PRO A 117 3.57 30.65 -2.15
CA PRO A 117 2.20 30.99 -1.78
C PRO A 117 1.24 29.78 -1.83
N ASN A 118 1.52 28.79 -2.68
CA ASN A 118 0.69 27.59 -2.80
C ASN A 118 1.04 26.50 -1.77
N SER A 119 2.31 26.39 -1.37
CA SER A 119 2.79 25.23 -0.61
C SER A 119 2.85 25.45 0.91
N VAL A 120 3.08 26.69 1.35
CA VAL A 120 3.29 26.98 2.78
C VAL A 120 2.06 26.64 3.64
N ALA A 121 0.85 26.80 3.11
CA ALA A 121 -0.40 26.45 3.82
C ALA A 121 -0.51 24.95 4.17
N LEU A 122 0.25 24.08 3.47
CA LEU A 122 0.25 22.64 3.74
C LEU A 122 0.74 22.31 5.16
N PHE A 123 1.63 23.13 5.74
CA PHE A 123 2.09 22.94 7.11
C PHE A 123 0.94 23.00 8.12
N GLN A 124 0.05 23.99 8.00
CA GLN A 124 -1.09 24.13 8.91
C GLN A 124 -2.02 22.92 8.81
N VAL A 125 -2.31 22.47 7.58
CA VAL A 125 -3.17 21.31 7.36
C VAL A 125 -2.53 20.03 7.89
N ALA A 126 -1.22 19.83 7.68
CA ALA A 126 -0.47 18.70 8.21
C ALA A 126 -0.41 18.73 9.74
N LEU A 127 -0.18 19.88 10.35
CA LEU A 127 -0.17 20.06 11.81
C LEU A 127 -1.54 19.87 12.44
N ALA A 128 -2.65 19.98 11.69
CA ALA A 128 -3.99 19.68 12.18
C ALA A 128 -4.29 18.16 12.29
N GLN A 129 -3.45 17.30 11.70
CA GLN A 129 -3.66 15.85 11.72
C GLN A 129 -3.37 15.24 13.11
N SER A 130 -3.87 14.02 13.33
CA SER A 130 -3.78 13.32 14.63
C SER A 130 -2.82 12.13 14.61
N ASP A 131 -2.65 11.48 13.46
CA ASP A 131 -2.00 10.18 13.36
C ASP A 131 -1.50 9.86 11.94
N LEU A 132 -0.85 8.71 11.77
CA LEU A 132 -0.27 8.25 10.51
C LEU A 132 -1.32 8.13 9.39
N ASN A 133 -2.52 7.61 9.69
CA ASN A 133 -3.54 7.38 8.65
C ASN A 133 -4.13 8.70 8.16
N SER A 134 -4.37 9.66 9.07
CA SER A 134 -4.82 11.00 8.72
C SER A 134 -3.78 11.76 7.88
N LEU A 135 -2.48 11.59 8.18
CA LEU A 135 -1.39 12.12 7.34
C LEU A 135 -1.34 11.46 5.95
N ALA A 136 -1.50 10.15 5.86
CA ALA A 136 -1.53 9.43 4.58
C ALA A 136 -2.73 9.85 3.71
N THR A 137 -3.89 10.02 4.34
CA THR A 137 -5.11 10.51 3.68
C THR A 137 -4.89 11.92 3.16
N LEU A 138 -4.33 12.81 3.99
CA LEU A 138 -3.97 14.17 3.56
C LEU A 138 -3.04 14.17 2.35
N ALA A 139 -1.99 13.34 2.35
CA ALA A 139 -1.06 13.25 1.24
C ALA A 139 -1.76 12.82 -0.07
N SER A 140 -2.65 11.83 0.03
CA SER A 140 -3.45 11.33 -1.09
C SER A 140 -4.43 12.40 -1.61
N ASP A 141 -5.19 13.04 -0.71
CA ASP A 141 -6.19 14.07 -1.03
C ASP A 141 -5.55 15.31 -1.69
N ARG A 142 -4.32 15.62 -1.31
CA ARG A 142 -3.53 16.72 -1.90
C ARG A 142 -2.76 16.29 -3.15
N ASN A 143 -2.89 15.04 -3.58
CA ASN A 143 -2.15 14.47 -4.71
C ASN A 143 -0.64 14.75 -4.61
N ILE A 144 -0.07 14.58 -3.41
CA ILE A 144 1.36 14.77 -3.19
C ILE A 144 2.12 13.76 -4.05
N LEU A 145 3.10 14.25 -4.82
CA LEU A 145 3.89 13.40 -5.72
C LEU A 145 4.54 12.24 -4.96
N ASN A 146 4.35 11.03 -5.44
CA ASN A 146 4.91 9.82 -4.86
C ASN A 146 5.32 8.84 -5.97
N PRO A 147 6.62 8.55 -6.18
CA PRO A 147 7.09 7.69 -7.26
C PRO A 147 6.82 6.19 -7.01
N MET A 148 6.15 5.83 -5.91
CA MET A 148 5.84 4.43 -5.58
C MET A 148 4.69 3.85 -6.43
N ILE A 149 5.01 3.37 -7.63
CA ILE A 149 4.05 2.87 -8.63
C ILE A 149 3.66 1.38 -8.51
N ALA A 150 4.20 0.64 -7.53
CA ALA A 150 3.92 -0.80 -7.43
C ALA A 150 2.44 -1.07 -7.08
N PRO A 151 1.84 -2.16 -7.60
CA PRO A 151 0.44 -2.50 -7.36
C PRO A 151 0.18 -2.89 -5.90
N ALA A 152 -1.08 -2.82 -5.48
CA ALA A 152 -1.48 -3.39 -4.19
C ALA A 152 -1.28 -4.91 -4.17
N CYS A 153 -0.91 -5.46 -3.02
CA CYS A 153 -0.82 -6.91 -2.87
C CYS A 153 -2.22 -7.54 -2.97
N PRO A 154 -2.35 -8.73 -3.60
CA PRO A 154 -3.61 -9.44 -3.63
C PRO A 154 -4.07 -9.75 -2.20
N GLU A 155 -5.34 -9.50 -1.92
CA GLU A 155 -5.92 -9.85 -0.63
C GLU A 155 -5.86 -11.38 -0.46
N ARG A 156 -5.27 -11.84 0.65
CA ARG A 156 -5.23 -13.27 0.93
C ARG A 156 -6.67 -13.74 1.12
N ALA A 157 -7.17 -14.56 0.22
CA ALA A 157 -8.46 -15.22 0.38
C ALA A 157 -8.46 -15.95 1.73
N THR A 158 -9.34 -15.53 2.64
CA THR A 158 -9.53 -16.26 3.89
C THR A 158 -10.12 -17.62 3.51
N PRO A 159 -9.49 -18.75 3.86
CA PRO A 159 -10.08 -20.05 3.56
C PRO A 159 -11.43 -20.12 4.26
N ALA A 160 -12.49 -20.34 3.49
CA ALA A 160 -13.83 -20.52 4.02
C ALA A 160 -13.76 -21.66 5.04
N ARG A 161 -13.99 -21.34 6.31
CA ARG A 161 -14.02 -22.32 7.39
C ARG A 161 -15.24 -23.19 7.14
N ASN A 162 -15.05 -24.38 6.54
CA ASN A 162 -16.10 -25.36 6.31
C ASN A 162 -16.82 -25.62 7.64
N ARG A 163 -18.04 -25.08 7.79
CA ARG A 163 -18.88 -25.34 8.95
C ARG A 163 -19.43 -26.76 8.76
N PRO A 164 -19.12 -27.74 9.62
CA PRO A 164 -19.73 -29.05 9.50
C PRO A 164 -21.25 -28.91 9.60
N ALA A 165 -21.95 -29.55 8.67
CA ALA A 165 -23.41 -29.56 8.63
C ALA A 165 -23.93 -30.15 9.95
N ALA A 166 -24.81 -29.43 10.63
CA ALA A 166 -25.47 -29.92 11.83
C ALA A 166 -26.33 -31.12 11.44
N THR A 167 -25.99 -32.30 11.95
CA THR A 167 -26.79 -33.51 11.79
C THR A 167 -28.06 -33.36 12.61
N THR A 168 -29.18 -33.02 11.96
CA THR A 168 -30.50 -33.04 12.58
C THR A 168 -30.86 -34.50 12.88
N ARG A 169 -30.73 -34.91 14.15
CA ARG A 169 -31.21 -36.20 14.63
C ARG A 169 -32.73 -36.07 14.85
N ALA A 170 -33.52 -36.55 13.90
CA ALA A 170 -34.97 -36.64 14.06
C ALA A 170 -35.30 -37.64 15.19
N ALA A 171 -35.89 -37.14 16.28
CA ALA A 171 -36.45 -37.97 17.34
C ALA A 171 -37.75 -38.59 16.82
N ALA A 172 -37.74 -39.90 16.57
CA ALA A 172 -38.95 -40.68 16.35
C ALA A 172 -39.69 -40.83 17.70
N GLN A 173 -40.89 -40.27 17.78
CA GLN A 173 -41.85 -40.52 18.86
C GLN A 173 -42.51 -41.87 18.62
N SER A 174 -42.52 -42.74 19.63
CA SER A 174 -43.38 -43.93 19.65
C SER A 174 -44.03 -44.10 21.03
N ARG A 175 -45.36 -43.89 21.03
CA ARG A 175 -46.45 -44.52 21.80
C ARG A 175 -46.23 -44.85 23.27
#